data_AF-A0A182SB36-F1
#
_entry.id   AF-A0A182SB36-F1
#
_cell.length_a   1.000
_cell.length_b   1.000
_cell.length_c   1.000
_cell.angle_alpha   90.00
_cell.angle_beta   90.00
_cell.angle_gamma   90.00
#
_symmetry.space_group_name_H-M   'P 1'
#
loop_
_entity.id
_entity.type
_entity.pdbx_description
1 polymer ?
#
loop_
_entity_poly.entity_id
_entity_poly.type
_entity_poly.pdbx_seq_one_letter_code
_entity_poly.pdbx_strand_id
1 'polypeptide(L)'
;MPRPSQSQSQRSQTDHNVSSQPVDESHLVRNVVKTILNLSINKSVIKRSDISSIALKGDSRLYNRIIPEAAEILHEVPRNSPVVYGYKLVDVESKGKKTMILCSTVETSSFAELNENYRRRYTLLFLMLGYIFMKNGTVPESMMWDFLQTVGIDEQQEHEYFGEPKKLLELFIKQAYVMRFKQSMEGMNEESIFLSWGVRANQEVSKRELLESMCKLMNRKPTDFKTQYIETQGLSDDMSVDGDEESAEELE
;
A
#
# COMPACT_ATOMS: atom_id res chain seq x y z
N MET A 1 -8.70 56.52 69.66
CA MET A 1 -8.03 55.30 69.13
C MET A 1 -8.68 54.08 69.77
N PRO A 2 -8.69 52.86 69.19
CA PRO A 2 -8.82 52.43 67.78
C PRO A 2 -9.89 51.28 67.60
N ARG A 3 -10.38 51.01 66.36
CA ARG A 3 -10.23 49.76 65.56
C ARG A 3 -11.45 48.80 65.47
N PRO A 4 -11.52 47.89 64.46
CA PRO A 4 -12.64 47.81 63.50
C PRO A 4 -13.33 46.43 63.45
N SER A 5 -14.43 46.31 62.70
CA SER A 5 -15.11 45.03 62.43
C SER A 5 -14.97 44.65 60.94
N GLN A 6 -14.36 43.49 60.68
CA GLN A 6 -14.31 42.86 59.36
C GLN A 6 -15.32 41.70 59.31
N SER A 7 -16.14 41.69 58.27
CA SER A 7 -17.10 40.63 57.94
C SER A 7 -16.39 39.51 57.15
N GLN A 8 -16.45 38.27 57.65
CA GLN A 8 -16.11 37.07 56.88
C GLN A 8 -17.39 36.41 56.36
N SER A 9 -17.47 36.22 55.04
CA SER A 9 -18.47 35.38 54.38
C SER A 9 -17.77 34.13 53.86
N GLN A 10 -18.04 32.97 54.47
CA GLN A 10 -17.63 31.67 53.96
C GLN A 10 -18.53 31.27 52.79
N ARG A 11 -17.92 30.99 51.62
CA ARG A 11 -18.58 30.33 50.49
C ARG A 11 -17.88 28.99 50.26
N SER A 12 -18.55 27.92 50.61
CA SER A 12 -18.13 26.54 50.39
C SER A 12 -18.00 26.27 48.89
N GLN A 13 -16.80 25.90 48.43
CA GLN A 13 -16.57 25.30 47.13
C GLN A 13 -16.52 23.79 47.30
N THR A 14 -17.49 23.11 46.72
CA THR A 14 -17.47 21.66 46.51
C THR A 14 -16.68 21.36 45.24
N ASP A 15 -15.42 20.96 45.41
CA ASP A 15 -14.59 20.40 44.34
C ASP A 15 -15.12 19.02 43.95
N HIS A 16 -15.89 18.95 42.87
CA HIS A 16 -16.06 17.70 42.14
C HIS A 16 -14.82 17.45 41.29
N ASN A 17 -13.81 16.87 41.93
CA ASN A 17 -12.65 16.31 41.27
C ASN A 17 -13.08 15.05 40.50
N VAL A 18 -13.55 15.22 39.26
CA VAL A 18 -13.79 14.12 38.33
C VAL A 18 -12.42 13.56 37.97
N SER A 19 -12.05 12.48 38.64
CA SER A 19 -10.90 11.65 38.29
C SER A 19 -11.09 11.11 36.86
N SER A 20 -10.51 11.80 35.88
CA SER A 20 -10.29 11.25 34.55
C SER A 20 -9.21 10.18 34.69
N GLN A 21 -9.62 8.92 34.86
CA GLN A 21 -8.70 7.81 34.67
C GLN A 21 -8.02 7.97 33.30
N PRO A 22 -6.68 7.79 33.22
CA PRO A 22 -6.00 7.84 31.94
C PRO A 22 -6.61 6.74 31.09
N VAL A 23 -7.24 7.11 29.98
CA VAL A 23 -7.57 6.15 28.93
C VAL A 23 -6.25 5.43 28.62
N ASP A 24 -6.20 4.12 28.81
CA ASP A 24 -5.00 3.33 28.52
C ASP A 24 -4.76 3.39 27.01
N GLU A 25 -4.00 4.40 26.58
CA GLU A 25 -3.66 4.64 25.19
C GLU A 25 -2.96 3.43 24.59
N SER A 26 -2.16 2.72 25.39
CA SER A 26 -1.53 1.48 24.95
C SER A 26 -2.53 0.37 24.66
N HIS A 27 -3.65 0.27 25.39
CA HIS A 27 -4.75 -0.63 25.03
C HIS A 27 -5.45 -0.20 23.73
N LEU A 28 -5.66 1.10 23.52
CA LEU A 28 -6.24 1.61 22.27
C LEU A 28 -5.34 1.34 21.06
N VAL A 29 -4.03 1.56 21.18
CA VAL A 29 -3.03 1.27 20.15
C VAL A 29 -3.09 -0.21 19.76
N ARG A 30 -3.04 -1.12 20.75
CA ARG A 30 -3.14 -2.57 20.51
C ARG A 30 -4.45 -2.95 19.80
N ASN A 31 -5.56 -2.32 20.16
CA ASN A 31 -6.84 -2.57 19.51
C ASN A 31 -6.88 -2.04 18.07
N VAL A 32 -6.29 -0.88 17.80
CA VAL A 32 -6.14 -0.33 16.44
C VAL A 32 -5.28 -1.26 15.59
N VAL A 33 -4.13 -1.73 16.09
CA VAL A 33 -3.27 -2.69 15.39
C VAL A 33 -4.05 -3.97 15.03
N LYS A 34 -4.71 -4.60 16.01
CA LYS A 34 -5.55 -5.80 15.78
C LYS A 34 -6.65 -5.54 14.76
N THR A 35 -7.29 -4.38 14.82
CA THR A 35 -8.36 -4.00 13.91
C THR A 35 -7.84 -3.85 12.48
N ILE A 36 -6.69 -3.17 12.28
CA ILE A 36 -6.06 -3.00 10.97
C ILE A 36 -5.67 -4.36 10.39
N LEU A 37 -5.04 -5.23 11.18
CA LEU A 37 -4.68 -6.59 10.76
C LEU A 37 -5.92 -7.39 10.33
N ASN A 38 -6.99 -7.36 11.12
CA ASN A 38 -8.23 -8.05 10.78
C ASN A 38 -8.89 -7.51 9.51
N LEU A 39 -8.95 -6.18 9.35
CA LEU A 39 -9.52 -5.53 8.16
C LEU A 39 -8.66 -5.76 6.89
N SER A 40 -7.39 -6.11 7.06
CA SER A 40 -6.44 -6.34 5.95
C SER A 40 -6.33 -7.80 5.49
N ILE A 41 -7.03 -8.74 6.12
CA ILE A 41 -6.90 -10.19 5.85
C ILE A 41 -7.09 -10.55 4.36
N ASN A 42 -7.98 -9.82 3.67
CA ASN A 42 -8.29 -10.01 2.25
C ASN A 42 -7.58 -9.00 1.33
N LYS A 43 -6.59 -8.26 1.85
CA LYS A 43 -5.88 -7.14 1.21
C LYS A 43 -6.79 -5.98 0.74
N SER A 44 -8.01 -5.90 1.24
CA SER A 44 -8.95 -4.82 0.91
C SER A 44 -8.50 -3.47 1.44
N VAL A 45 -8.95 -2.41 0.75
CA VAL A 45 -8.82 -1.03 1.22
C VAL A 45 -9.58 -0.84 2.54
N ILE A 46 -8.91 -0.22 3.51
CA ILE A 46 -9.40 0.03 4.87
C ILE A 46 -9.90 1.48 4.95
N LYS A 47 -11.11 1.69 5.47
CA LYS A 47 -11.62 3.05 5.72
C LYS A 47 -11.25 3.51 7.12
N ARG A 48 -10.88 4.79 7.23
CA ARG A 48 -10.67 5.43 8.54
C ARG A 48 -11.89 5.31 9.46
N SER A 49 -13.11 5.40 8.91
CA SER A 49 -14.36 5.25 9.66
C SER A 49 -14.49 3.89 10.34
N ASP A 50 -13.99 2.84 9.69
CA ASP A 50 -14.11 1.47 10.17
C ASP A 50 -13.14 1.28 11.36
N ILE A 51 -11.91 1.80 11.25
CA ILE A 51 -10.97 1.83 12.39
C ILE A 51 -11.56 2.63 13.55
N SER A 52 -12.09 3.83 13.29
CA SER A 52 -12.66 4.68 14.34
C SER A 52 -13.84 4.01 15.05
N SER A 53 -14.75 3.39 14.31
CA SER A 53 -15.94 2.74 14.89
C SER A 53 -15.60 1.46 15.66
N ILE A 54 -14.71 0.62 15.13
CA ILE A 54 -14.37 -0.68 15.72
C ILE A 54 -13.41 -0.53 16.91
N ALA A 55 -12.34 0.26 16.77
CA ALA A 55 -11.27 0.32 17.77
C ALA A 55 -11.39 1.53 18.72
N LEU A 56 -12.04 2.61 18.29
CA LEU A 56 -12.00 3.91 18.98
C LEU A 56 -13.38 4.44 19.36
N LYS A 57 -14.41 3.58 19.38
CA LYS A 57 -15.80 3.93 19.76
C LYS A 57 -16.38 5.12 18.99
N GLY A 58 -15.91 5.36 17.77
CA GLY A 58 -16.33 6.47 16.90
C GLY A 58 -15.60 7.80 17.12
N ASP A 59 -14.65 7.92 18.05
CA ASP A 59 -13.93 9.19 18.26
C ASP A 59 -12.86 9.43 17.19
N SER A 60 -13.15 10.37 16.29
CA SER A 60 -12.28 10.73 15.17
C SER A 60 -11.02 11.51 15.59
N ARG A 61 -11.01 12.13 16.78
CA ARG A 61 -9.85 12.85 17.33
C ARG A 61 -8.82 11.87 17.85
N LEU A 62 -9.28 10.80 18.51
CA LEU A 62 -8.41 9.71 18.96
C LEU A 62 -7.68 9.06 17.78
N TYR A 63 -8.33 8.94 16.62
CA TYR A 63 -7.69 8.37 15.44
C TYR A 63 -6.37 9.06 15.09
N ASN A 64 -6.37 10.39 14.98
CA ASN A 64 -5.16 11.12 14.56
C ASN A 64 -4.04 11.01 15.59
N ARG A 65 -4.39 10.78 16.87
CA ARG A 65 -3.42 10.63 17.96
C ARG A 65 -2.83 9.23 18.03
N ILE A 66 -3.63 8.20 17.78
CA ILE A 66 -3.27 6.78 17.96
C ILE A 66 -2.68 6.15 16.70
N ILE A 67 -3.09 6.61 15.51
CA ILE A 67 -2.65 5.98 14.25
C ILE A 67 -1.13 6.01 14.02
N PRO A 68 -0.35 7.05 14.39
CA PRO A 68 1.09 7.07 14.14
C PRO A 68 1.81 5.96 14.90
N GLU A 69 1.51 5.79 16.20
CA GLU A 69 2.10 4.73 17.03
C GLU A 69 1.68 3.34 16.56
N ALA A 70 0.42 3.17 16.15
CA ALA A 70 -0.04 1.90 15.57
C ALA A 70 0.68 1.57 14.24
N ALA A 71 0.93 2.59 13.40
CA ALA A 71 1.66 2.43 12.15
C ALA A 71 3.13 2.09 12.40
N GLU A 72 3.76 2.69 13.42
CA GLU A 72 5.12 2.37 13.85
C GLU A 72 5.21 0.91 14.30
N ILE A 73 4.31 0.43 15.17
CA ILE A 73 4.28 -0.98 15.60
C ILE A 73 4.08 -1.95 14.43
N LEU A 74 3.22 -1.61 13.46
CA LEU A 74 3.02 -2.43 12.27
C LEU A 74 4.28 -2.49 11.40
N HIS A 75 5.00 -1.39 11.32
CA HIS A 75 6.23 -1.25 10.55
C HIS A 75 7.45 -1.85 11.25
N GLU A 76 7.47 -1.84 12.59
CA GLU A 76 8.62 -2.14 13.42
C GLU A 76 9.31 -3.45 13.00
N VAL A 77 10.56 -3.25 12.56
CA VAL A 77 11.60 -4.26 12.42
C VAL A 77 12.58 -3.97 13.54
N PRO A 78 12.44 -4.55 14.74
CA PRO A 78 13.32 -4.18 15.84
C PRO A 78 14.75 -4.60 15.48
N ARG A 79 15.72 -3.71 15.69
CA ARG A 79 17.13 -3.89 15.24
C ARG A 79 17.80 -5.18 15.75
N ASN A 80 17.24 -5.86 16.75
CA ASN A 80 17.75 -7.09 17.35
C ASN A 80 16.63 -8.09 17.74
N SER A 81 15.45 -8.04 17.11
CA SER A 81 14.36 -9.02 17.32
C SER A 81 13.80 -9.44 15.97
N PRO A 82 13.29 -10.68 15.81
CA PRO A 82 12.53 -11.04 14.61
C PRO A 82 11.46 -9.98 14.32
N VAL A 83 11.33 -9.61 13.04
CA VAL A 83 10.27 -8.73 12.52
C VAL A 83 8.94 -9.19 13.11
N VAL A 84 8.30 -8.36 13.94
CA VAL A 84 7.07 -8.78 14.63
C VAL A 84 5.89 -8.73 13.65
N TYR A 85 5.83 -7.71 12.81
CA TYR A 85 4.72 -7.50 11.87
C TYR A 85 5.19 -7.31 10.41
N GLY A 86 6.12 -6.40 10.12
CA GLY A 86 6.65 -6.24 8.76
C GLY A 86 5.62 -5.70 7.76
N TYR A 87 4.84 -4.71 8.18
CA TYR A 87 3.82 -4.08 7.37
C TYR A 87 3.92 -2.54 7.37
N LYS A 88 3.75 -1.94 6.20
CA LYS A 88 3.64 -0.50 6.02
C LYS A 88 2.18 -0.12 5.81
N LEU A 89 1.69 0.83 6.61
CA LEU A 89 0.40 1.45 6.38
C LEU A 89 0.56 2.58 5.35
N VAL A 90 -0.21 2.54 4.27
CA VAL A 90 -0.10 3.48 3.15
C VAL A 90 -1.47 4.08 2.86
N ASP A 91 -1.55 5.40 2.84
CA ASP A 91 -2.77 6.11 2.46
C ASP A 91 -3.05 5.92 0.96
N VAL A 92 -4.34 5.75 0.64
CA VAL A 92 -4.82 5.67 -0.74
C VAL A 92 -5.54 6.97 -1.04
N GLU A 93 -4.95 7.77 -1.93
CA GLU A 93 -5.57 8.99 -2.42
C GLU A 93 -6.91 8.67 -3.08
N SER A 94 -7.96 9.35 -2.61
CA SER A 94 -9.33 9.16 -3.04
C SER A 94 -10.03 10.50 -2.99
N LYS A 95 -10.92 10.76 -3.96
CA LYS A 95 -11.73 12.00 -4.05
C LYS A 95 -12.64 12.17 -2.83
N GLY A 96 -12.06 12.63 -1.71
CA GLY A 96 -12.74 12.91 -0.44
C GLY A 96 -12.85 11.75 0.56
N LYS A 97 -12.40 10.53 0.24
CA LYS A 97 -12.43 9.39 1.20
C LYS A 97 -11.07 9.20 1.85
N LYS A 98 -11.06 9.05 3.18
CA LYS A 98 -9.84 8.74 3.95
C LYS A 98 -9.69 7.23 4.07
N THR A 99 -8.90 6.66 3.18
CA THR A 99 -8.69 5.22 3.06
C THR A 99 -7.20 4.88 3.04
N MET A 100 -6.86 3.67 3.46
CA MET A 100 -5.49 3.16 3.50
C MET A 100 -5.44 1.68 3.11
N ILE A 101 -4.25 1.20 2.86
CA ILE A 101 -3.92 -0.21 2.68
C ILE A 101 -2.78 -0.58 3.62
N LEU A 102 -2.78 -1.84 4.07
CA LEU A 102 -1.65 -2.44 4.76
C LEU A 102 -0.84 -3.23 3.75
N CYS A 103 0.40 -2.82 3.47
CA CYS A 103 1.31 -3.46 2.52
C CYS A 103 2.39 -4.24 3.28
N SER A 104 2.76 -5.42 2.81
CA SER A 104 3.92 -6.12 3.39
C SER A 104 5.22 -5.43 2.97
N THR A 105 6.14 -5.26 3.92
CA THR A 105 7.51 -4.78 3.66
C THR A 105 8.52 -5.93 3.58
N VAL A 106 8.09 -7.14 3.91
CA VAL A 106 8.91 -8.34 3.78
C VAL A 106 8.88 -8.75 2.31
N GLU A 107 10.06 -8.96 1.73
CA GLU A 107 10.16 -9.53 0.40
C GLU A 107 9.34 -10.81 0.33
N THR A 108 8.56 -10.96 -0.75
CA THR A 108 7.68 -12.10 -0.88
C THR A 108 8.54 -13.36 -0.84
N SER A 109 8.33 -14.20 0.19
CA SER A 109 8.87 -15.56 0.26
C SER A 109 8.71 -16.23 -1.10
N SER A 110 9.76 -16.90 -1.57
CA SER A 110 9.87 -17.46 -2.93
C SER A 110 8.51 -17.85 -3.52
N PHE A 111 8.23 -17.46 -4.76
CA PHE A 111 6.98 -17.82 -5.47
C PHE A 111 6.64 -19.33 -5.40
N ALA A 112 7.66 -20.18 -5.20
CA ALA A 112 7.51 -21.61 -4.95
C ALA A 112 6.80 -21.95 -3.62
N GLU A 113 6.94 -21.13 -2.58
CA GLU A 113 6.38 -21.33 -1.24
C GLU A 113 4.91 -20.89 -1.13
N LEU A 114 4.42 -20.13 -2.10
CA LEU A 114 3.00 -19.78 -2.17
C LEU A 114 2.16 -21.03 -2.39
N ASN A 115 1.03 -21.14 -1.67
CA ASN A 115 0.05 -22.17 -2.00
C ASN A 115 -0.48 -21.96 -3.43
N GLU A 116 -1.04 -23.02 -4.01
CA GLU A 116 -1.40 -23.03 -5.42
C GLU A 116 -2.39 -21.92 -5.81
N ASN A 117 -3.36 -21.62 -4.94
CA ASN A 117 -4.33 -20.55 -5.16
C ASN A 117 -3.67 -19.17 -5.19
N TYR A 118 -2.77 -18.87 -4.25
CA TYR A 118 -2.02 -17.61 -4.26
C TYR A 118 -1.09 -17.54 -5.46
N ARG A 119 -0.42 -18.63 -5.81
CA ARG A 119 0.47 -18.70 -6.97
C ARG A 119 -0.28 -18.40 -8.26
N ARG A 120 -1.44 -19.03 -8.50
CA ARG A 120 -2.31 -18.77 -9.65
C ARG A 120 -2.69 -17.29 -9.76
N ARG A 121 -3.19 -16.71 -8.67
CA ARG A 121 -3.59 -15.29 -8.62
C ARG A 121 -2.41 -14.35 -8.85
N TYR A 122 -1.28 -14.60 -8.19
CA TYR A 122 -0.09 -13.77 -8.30
C TYR A 122 0.50 -13.82 -9.71
N THR A 123 0.49 -14.99 -10.36
CA THR A 123 0.94 -15.15 -11.76
C THR A 123 0.14 -14.24 -12.70
N LEU A 124 -1.19 -14.29 -12.62
CA LEU A 124 -2.04 -13.47 -13.49
C LEU A 124 -1.87 -11.97 -13.18
N LEU A 125 -1.79 -11.62 -11.90
CA LEU A 125 -1.51 -10.25 -11.48
C LEU A 125 -0.19 -9.74 -12.07
N PHE A 126 0.86 -10.56 -12.02
CA PHE A 126 2.18 -10.23 -12.54
C PHE A 126 2.15 -10.03 -14.06
N LEU A 127 1.43 -10.87 -14.80
CA LEU A 127 1.22 -10.70 -16.25
C LEU A 127 0.53 -9.36 -16.58
N MET A 128 -0.54 -9.02 -15.86
CA MET A 128 -1.27 -7.76 -16.07
C MET A 128 -0.41 -6.54 -15.72
N LEU A 129 0.24 -6.53 -14.55
CA LEU A 129 1.11 -5.42 -14.14
C LEU A 129 2.32 -5.28 -15.08
N GLY A 130 2.88 -6.40 -15.54
CA GLY A 130 3.97 -6.46 -16.51
C GLY A 130 3.58 -5.82 -17.84
N TYR A 131 2.41 -6.18 -18.36
CA TYR A 131 1.90 -5.59 -19.59
C TYR A 131 1.66 -4.08 -19.46
N ILE A 132 1.04 -3.63 -18.36
CA ILE A 132 0.85 -2.20 -18.08
C ILE A 132 2.20 -1.47 -18.05
N PHE A 133 3.18 -2.02 -17.36
CA PHE A 133 4.51 -1.43 -17.25
C PHE A 133 5.22 -1.33 -18.60
N MET A 134 5.15 -2.39 -19.40
CA MET A 134 5.70 -2.43 -20.77
C MET A 134 5.02 -1.45 -21.74
N LYS A 135 3.81 -0.98 -21.41
CA LYS A 135 3.07 0.02 -22.18
C LYS A 135 3.14 1.43 -21.57
N ASN A 136 4.18 1.71 -20.78
CA ASN A 136 4.43 3.01 -20.14
C ASN A 136 3.36 3.39 -19.08
N GLY A 137 2.80 2.40 -18.39
CA GLY A 137 2.08 2.61 -17.13
C GLY A 137 0.55 2.71 -17.21
N THR A 138 -0.02 2.98 -18.39
CA THR A 138 -1.48 3.07 -18.57
C THR A 138 -1.89 2.41 -19.89
N VAL A 139 -2.91 1.54 -19.85
CA VAL A 139 -3.42 0.83 -21.04
C VAL A 139 -4.95 0.87 -21.10
N PRO A 140 -5.56 0.91 -22.30
CA PRO A 140 -6.98 0.60 -22.43
C PRO A 140 -7.27 -0.81 -21.92
N GLU A 141 -8.40 -1.00 -21.25
CA GLU A 141 -8.77 -2.32 -20.75
C GLU A 141 -8.97 -3.33 -21.90
N SER A 142 -9.52 -2.91 -23.04
CA SER A 142 -9.64 -3.77 -24.23
C SER A 142 -8.27 -4.32 -24.66
N MET A 143 -7.25 -3.46 -24.69
CA MET A 143 -5.89 -3.86 -25.06
C MET A 143 -5.23 -4.80 -24.05
N MET A 144 -5.64 -4.76 -22.76
CA MET A 144 -5.25 -5.76 -21.78
C MET A 144 -5.83 -7.12 -22.12
N TRP A 145 -7.12 -7.17 -22.46
CA TRP A 145 -7.80 -8.43 -22.82
C TRP A 145 -7.27 -9.01 -24.13
N ASP A 146 -7.01 -8.16 -25.14
CA ASP A 146 -6.36 -8.60 -26.39
C ASP A 146 -5.01 -9.26 -26.11
N PHE A 147 -4.18 -8.67 -25.23
CA PHE A 147 -2.91 -9.25 -24.82
C PHE A 147 -3.10 -10.59 -24.09
N LEU A 148 -4.00 -10.66 -23.11
CA LEU A 148 -4.28 -11.89 -22.37
C LEU A 148 -4.77 -13.01 -23.30
N GLN A 149 -5.55 -12.68 -24.34
CA GLN A 149 -5.99 -13.64 -25.34
C GLN A 149 -4.82 -14.23 -26.14
N THR A 150 -3.79 -13.43 -26.46
CA THR A 150 -2.59 -13.95 -27.16
C THR A 150 -1.82 -15.01 -26.37
N VAL A 151 -1.96 -15.02 -25.04
CA VAL A 151 -1.36 -16.02 -24.15
C VAL A 151 -2.39 -17.07 -23.67
N GLY A 152 -3.54 -17.15 -24.33
CA GLY A 152 -4.56 -18.18 -24.12
C GLY A 152 -5.56 -17.90 -23.00
N ILE A 153 -5.66 -16.67 -22.52
CA ILE A 153 -6.54 -16.28 -21.41
C ILE A 153 -7.69 -15.43 -21.96
N ASP A 154 -8.90 -15.99 -21.96
CA ASP A 154 -10.13 -15.33 -22.42
C ASP A 154 -10.88 -14.66 -21.25
N GLU A 155 -11.39 -13.44 -21.46
CA GLU A 155 -12.14 -12.71 -20.43
C GLU A 155 -13.51 -13.34 -20.11
N GLN A 156 -14.10 -14.05 -21.08
CA GLN A 156 -15.48 -14.56 -21.03
C GLN A 156 -15.56 -16.03 -20.61
N GLN A 157 -14.42 -16.71 -20.55
CA GLN A 157 -14.34 -18.13 -20.26
C GLN A 157 -13.55 -18.41 -18.98
N GLU A 158 -13.89 -19.50 -18.32
CA GLU A 158 -13.10 -19.99 -17.20
C GLU A 158 -11.82 -20.65 -17.74
N HIS A 159 -10.67 -20.19 -17.26
CA HIS A 159 -9.37 -20.75 -17.61
C HIS A 159 -8.98 -21.85 -16.61
N GLU A 160 -8.53 -23.01 -17.08
CA GLU A 160 -8.24 -24.18 -16.25
C GLU A 160 -7.33 -23.86 -15.04
N TYR A 161 -6.27 -23.07 -15.26
CA TYR A 161 -5.36 -22.65 -14.19
C TYR A 161 -5.85 -21.43 -13.38
N PHE A 162 -6.46 -20.43 -14.02
CA PHE A 162 -6.76 -19.13 -13.40
C PHE A 162 -8.19 -19.00 -12.87
N GLY A 163 -9.07 -19.95 -13.18
CA GLY A 163 -10.51 -19.78 -12.99
C GLY A 163 -11.03 -18.65 -13.86
N GLU A 164 -11.90 -17.80 -13.33
CA GLU A 164 -12.53 -16.68 -14.06
C GLU A 164 -11.64 -15.43 -14.07
N PRO A 165 -10.94 -15.09 -15.18
CA PRO A 165 -9.93 -14.03 -15.20
C PRO A 165 -10.52 -12.64 -14.92
N LYS A 166 -11.76 -12.41 -15.38
CA LYS A 166 -12.50 -11.17 -15.13
C LYS A 166 -12.77 -10.95 -13.64
N LYS A 167 -13.14 -11.99 -12.90
CA LYS A 167 -13.31 -11.90 -11.43
C LYS A 167 -11.98 -11.65 -10.73
N LEU A 168 -10.88 -12.18 -11.25
CA LEU A 168 -9.55 -11.89 -10.72
C LEU A 168 -9.13 -10.43 -10.96
N LEU A 169 -9.42 -9.85 -12.13
CA LEU A 169 -9.19 -8.42 -12.36
C LEU A 169 -9.96 -7.56 -11.34
N GLU A 170 -11.25 -7.85 -11.11
CA GLU A 170 -12.04 -7.14 -10.09
C GLU A 170 -11.46 -7.30 -8.68
N LEU A 171 -10.94 -8.48 -8.35
CA LEU A 171 -10.24 -8.72 -7.09
C LEU A 171 -8.97 -7.87 -6.98
N PHE A 172 -8.15 -7.80 -8.03
CA PHE A 172 -6.92 -6.99 -8.05
C PHE A 172 -7.20 -5.50 -7.92
N ILE A 173 -8.30 -5.04 -8.51
CA ILE A 173 -8.81 -3.67 -8.33
C ILE A 173 -9.21 -3.43 -6.87
N LYS A 174 -10.01 -4.33 -6.28
CA LYS A 174 -10.43 -4.25 -4.88
C LYS A 174 -9.25 -4.27 -3.89
N GLN A 175 -8.17 -4.95 -4.25
CA GLN A 175 -6.93 -5.02 -3.47
C GLN A 175 -5.97 -3.86 -3.75
N ALA A 176 -6.34 -2.92 -4.63
CA ALA A 176 -5.54 -1.76 -5.03
C ALA A 176 -4.20 -2.11 -5.70
N TYR A 177 -4.09 -3.29 -6.32
CA TYR A 177 -2.97 -3.61 -7.20
C TYR A 177 -3.16 -3.01 -8.59
N VAL A 178 -4.39 -2.96 -9.08
CA VAL A 178 -4.74 -2.35 -10.37
C VAL A 178 -5.68 -1.18 -10.11
N MET A 179 -5.45 -0.06 -10.77
CA MET A 179 -6.36 1.07 -10.77
C MET A 179 -7.14 1.08 -12.08
N ARG A 180 -8.47 1.17 -12.00
CA ARG A 180 -9.36 1.29 -13.15
C ARG A 180 -10.04 2.65 -13.13
N PHE A 181 -9.93 3.40 -14.21
CA PHE A 181 -10.51 4.73 -14.32
C PHE A 181 -10.97 5.01 -15.74
N LYS A 182 -11.85 6.00 -15.88
CA LYS A 182 -12.30 6.49 -17.18
C LYS A 182 -11.45 7.67 -17.62
N GLN A 183 -11.11 7.73 -18.89
CA GLN A 183 -10.43 8.86 -19.49
C GLN A 183 -11.07 9.20 -20.84
N SER A 184 -11.39 10.48 -21.02
CA SER A 184 -11.79 11.02 -22.32
C SER A 184 -10.53 11.32 -23.13
N MET A 185 -10.44 10.75 -24.32
CA MET A 185 -9.41 11.12 -25.30
C MET A 185 -10.01 12.09 -26.31
N GLU A 186 -9.25 13.11 -26.71
CA GLU A 186 -9.64 13.98 -27.82
C GLU A 186 -9.89 13.12 -29.08
N GLY A 187 -11.09 13.24 -29.65
CA GLY A 187 -11.50 12.51 -30.84
C GLY A 187 -12.24 11.18 -30.61
N MET A 188 -12.43 10.75 -29.35
CA MET A 188 -13.32 9.63 -29.03
C MET A 188 -14.66 10.14 -28.46
N ASN A 189 -15.77 9.66 -29.04
CA ASN A 189 -17.12 10.05 -28.63
C ASN A 189 -17.55 9.45 -27.27
N GLU A 190 -16.83 8.44 -26.76
CA GLU A 190 -17.16 7.72 -25.52
C GLU A 190 -15.96 7.65 -24.55
N GLU A 191 -16.25 7.74 -23.26
CA GLU A 191 -15.27 7.56 -22.18
C GLU A 191 -14.71 6.13 -22.23
N SER A 192 -13.42 5.99 -22.52
CA SER A 192 -12.74 4.68 -22.52
C SER A 192 -12.24 4.32 -21.12
N ILE A 193 -12.25 3.02 -20.80
CA ILE A 193 -11.76 2.50 -19.53
C ILE A 193 -10.28 2.15 -19.65
N PHE A 194 -9.48 2.65 -18.71
CA PHE A 194 -8.04 2.42 -18.63
C PHE A 194 -7.66 1.73 -17.33
N LEU A 195 -6.55 0.99 -17.41
CA LEU A 195 -5.90 0.30 -16.31
C LEU A 195 -4.50 0.87 -16.10
N SER A 196 -4.12 1.09 -14.85
CA SER A 196 -2.76 1.43 -14.42
C SER A 196 -2.38 0.68 -13.14
N TRP A 197 -1.13 0.82 -12.71
CA TRP A 197 -0.71 0.30 -11.40
C TRP A 197 -1.45 1.00 -10.27
N GLY A 198 -1.97 0.21 -9.35
CA GLY A 198 -2.55 0.69 -8.11
C GLY A 198 -1.48 0.94 -7.03
N VAL A 199 -1.89 1.61 -5.96
CA VAL A 199 -1.00 1.99 -4.86
C VAL A 199 -0.30 0.78 -4.23
N ARG A 200 -0.98 -0.37 -4.13
CA ARG A 200 -0.38 -1.60 -3.58
C ARG A 200 0.70 -2.16 -4.48
N ALA A 201 0.49 -2.14 -5.80
CA ALA A 201 1.51 -2.63 -6.75
C ALA A 201 2.80 -1.82 -6.64
N ASN A 202 2.68 -0.50 -6.50
CA ASN A 202 3.84 0.38 -6.31
C ASN A 202 4.63 0.12 -5.01
N GLN A 203 4.05 -0.57 -4.03
CA GLN A 203 4.72 -0.89 -2.75
C GLN A 203 5.21 -2.34 -2.70
N GLU A 204 4.47 -3.29 -3.28
CA GLU A 204 4.74 -4.74 -3.12
C GLU A 204 5.37 -5.40 -4.36
N VAL A 205 5.46 -4.72 -5.51
CA VAL A 205 5.95 -5.31 -6.76
C VAL A 205 7.18 -4.55 -7.26
N SER A 206 8.31 -5.26 -7.37
CA SER A 206 9.52 -4.71 -7.95
C SER A 206 9.39 -4.59 -9.46
N LYS A 207 9.40 -3.35 -9.98
CA LYS A 207 9.41 -3.08 -11.43
C LYS A 207 10.61 -3.73 -12.13
N ARG A 208 11.75 -3.80 -11.44
CA ARG A 208 12.98 -4.44 -11.93
C ARG A 208 12.78 -5.95 -12.13
N GLU A 209 12.34 -6.66 -11.09
CA GLU A 209 12.11 -8.11 -11.16
C GLU A 209 11.01 -8.47 -12.16
N LEU A 210 9.97 -7.63 -12.23
CA LEU A 210 8.90 -7.75 -13.20
C LEU A 210 9.41 -7.62 -14.64
N LEU A 211 10.23 -6.61 -14.91
CA LEU A 211 10.83 -6.41 -16.23
C LEU A 211 11.68 -7.62 -16.63
N GLU A 212 12.58 -8.07 -15.75
CA GLU A 212 13.44 -9.22 -16.00
C GLU A 212 12.64 -10.49 -16.30
N SER A 213 11.59 -10.75 -15.52
CA SER A 213 10.74 -11.92 -15.68
C SER A 213 9.92 -11.88 -16.97
N MET A 214 9.34 -10.72 -17.31
CA MET A 214 8.58 -10.55 -18.54
C MET A 214 9.47 -10.65 -19.78
N CYS A 215 10.70 -10.11 -19.72
CA CYS A 215 11.70 -10.27 -20.77
C CYS A 215 12.07 -11.74 -21.00
N LYS A 216 12.27 -12.53 -19.94
CA LYS A 216 12.49 -13.97 -20.04
C LYS A 216 11.32 -14.68 -20.73
N LEU A 217 10.08 -14.36 -20.33
CA LEU A 217 8.87 -14.93 -20.94
C LEU A 217 8.77 -14.62 -22.44
N MET A 218 9.12 -13.40 -22.84
CA MET A 218 9.04 -12.94 -24.22
C MET A 218 10.29 -13.27 -25.05
N ASN A 219 11.31 -13.92 -24.45
CA ASN A 219 12.64 -14.12 -25.05
C ASN A 219 13.25 -12.81 -25.59
N ARG A 220 13.16 -11.74 -24.79
CA ARG A 220 13.70 -10.40 -25.08
C ARG A 220 14.70 -9.97 -24.02
N LYS A 221 15.48 -8.92 -24.30
CA LYS A 221 16.38 -8.31 -23.31
C LYS A 221 15.68 -7.13 -22.62
N PRO A 222 15.96 -6.85 -21.34
CA PRO A 222 15.45 -5.65 -20.67
C PRO A 222 15.77 -4.35 -21.42
N THR A 223 16.93 -4.29 -22.07
CA THR A 223 17.37 -3.15 -22.91
C THR A 223 16.48 -2.90 -24.13
N ASP A 224 15.68 -3.88 -24.55
CA ASP A 224 14.72 -3.71 -25.65
C ASP A 224 13.55 -2.80 -25.22
N PHE A 225 13.32 -2.66 -23.91
CA PHE A 225 12.34 -1.77 -23.29
C PHE A 225 13.06 -0.58 -22.63
N LYS A 226 13.66 0.30 -23.45
CA LYS A 226 14.56 1.37 -22.99
C LYS A 226 13.98 2.22 -21.86
N THR A 227 12.75 2.71 -22.00
CA THR A 227 12.10 3.57 -20.99
C THR A 227 11.96 2.84 -19.66
N GLN A 228 11.46 1.61 -19.69
CA GLN A 228 11.29 0.74 -18.52
C GLN A 228 12.63 0.40 -17.88
N TYR A 229 13.63 0.08 -18.69
CA TYR A 229 14.96 -0.25 -18.20
C TYR A 229 15.57 0.94 -17.45
N ILE A 230 15.53 2.14 -18.04
CA ILE A 230 16.01 3.37 -17.39
C ILE A 230 15.26 3.63 -16.08
N GLU A 231 13.93 3.50 -16.07
CA GLU A 231 13.12 3.66 -14.86
C GLU A 231 13.53 2.68 -13.74
N THR A 232 13.90 1.45 -14.09
CA THR A 232 14.38 0.46 -13.11
C THR A 232 15.82 0.71 -12.62
N GLN A 233 16.64 1.45 -13.37
CA GLN A 233 18.00 1.85 -12.93
C GLN A 233 17.98 3.17 -12.13
N GLY A 234 17.10 4.11 -12.46
CA GLY A 234 17.00 5.38 -11.71
C GLY A 234 16.47 5.25 -10.28
N LEU A 235 15.95 4.07 -9.92
CA LEU A 235 15.52 3.74 -8.55
C LEU A 235 16.66 3.18 -7.68
N SER A 236 17.83 2.88 -8.24
CA SER A 236 18.99 2.36 -7.48
C SER A 236 20.00 3.42 -7.02
N ASP A 237 19.83 4.70 -7.40
CA ASP A 237 20.82 5.75 -7.14
C ASP A 237 20.67 6.51 -5.80
N ASP A 238 19.79 6.07 -4.87
CA ASP A 238 19.65 6.69 -3.53
C ASP A 238 20.36 5.92 -2.41
N MET A 239 21.42 5.15 -2.74
CA MET A 239 22.36 4.60 -1.76
C MET A 239 23.79 4.62 -2.34
N SER A 240 24.67 5.36 -1.68
CA SER A 240 26.13 5.45 -1.84
C SER A 240 26.68 6.05 -3.15
N VAL A 241 26.85 7.38 -3.16
CA VAL A 241 28.07 7.99 -3.71
C VAL A 241 29.01 8.21 -2.54
N ASP A 242 29.72 7.15 -2.14
CA ASP A 242 31.01 7.35 -1.47
C ASP A 242 32.02 7.59 -2.59
N GLY A 243 32.60 8.79 -2.57
CA GLY A 243 33.63 9.19 -3.51
C GLY A 243 34.93 8.52 -3.17
N ASP A 244 35.53 7.88 -4.15
CA ASP A 244 36.97 7.66 -4.19
C ASP A 244 37.54 8.57 -5.28
N GLU A 245 38.10 9.70 -4.84
CA GLU A 245 39.13 10.43 -5.55
C GLU A 245 40.36 9.53 -5.68
N GLU A 246 40.51 8.84 -6.80
CA GLU A 246 41.78 8.20 -7.12
C GLU A 246 42.76 9.27 -7.60
N SER A 247 43.68 9.59 -6.69
CA SER A 247 44.75 10.57 -6.83
C SER A 247 45.75 10.09 -7.87
N ALA A 248 46.16 11.02 -8.75
CA ALA A 248 47.40 10.88 -9.50
C ALA A 248 48.59 10.93 -8.52
N GLU A 249 49.42 9.89 -8.51
CA GLU A 249 50.84 10.04 -8.22
C GLU A 249 51.64 9.40 -9.35
N GLU A 250 52.38 10.28 -10.04
CA GLU A 250 53.57 9.97 -10.81
C GLU A 250 54.50 9.07 -9.98
N LEU A 251 55.20 8.13 -10.61
CA LEU A 251 56.65 7.94 -10.46
C LEU A 251 57.16 6.85 -11.42
N GLU A 252 58.24 7.23 -12.12
CA GLU A 252 59.11 6.53 -13.10
C GLU A 252 58.69 6.50 -14.58
#